data_AF-A0A1Q6RUJ2-F1
#
_entry.id   AF-A0A1Q6RUJ2-F1
#
_cell.length_a   1.000
_cell.length_b   1.000
_cell.length_c   1.000
_cell.angle_alpha   90.00
_cell.angle_beta   90.00
_cell.angle_gamma   90.00
#
_symmetry.space_group_name_H-M   'P 1'
#
loop_
_entity.id
_entity.type
_entity.pdbx_description
1 polymer ?
#
loop_
_entity_poly.entity_id
_entity_poly.type
_entity_poly.pdbx_seq_one_letter_code
_entity_poly.pdbx_strand_id
1 'polypeptide(L)'
;MNAKCITVRYEAGEYYLKNGVKGGATYGCYYKNGKYHKNRGFGWESVYAPSRLILVVEIEGKRTEIWIDRFFKERVGRLTNNRICKIVGAMPNFVKVKNMGNYYLVQDSSLEAWLMSAEI
;
A
#
# COMPACT_ATOMS: atom_id res chain seq x y z
N MET A 1 0.84 -2.41 21.30
CA MET A 1 -0.04 -3.57 21.53
C MET A 1 0.31 -4.67 20.53
N ASN A 2 0.03 -5.94 20.83
CA ASN A 2 0.30 -7.04 19.90
C ASN A 2 -0.98 -7.40 19.14
N ALA A 3 -0.92 -7.46 17.82
CA ALA A 3 -2.05 -7.78 16.96
C ALA A 3 -1.78 -9.08 16.23
N LYS A 4 -2.80 -9.93 16.10
CA LYS A 4 -2.68 -11.21 15.38
C LYS A 4 -2.85 -10.96 13.89
N CYS A 5 -1.93 -11.46 13.07
CA CYS A 5 -2.01 -11.36 11.62
C CYS A 5 -2.98 -12.42 11.08
N ILE A 6 -3.93 -12.00 10.24
CA ILE A 6 -4.88 -12.91 9.59
C ILE A 6 -4.41 -13.19 8.16
N THR A 7 -4.19 -12.14 7.38
CA THR A 7 -3.80 -12.26 5.97
C THR A 7 -3.12 -10.99 5.49
N VAL A 8 -2.29 -11.12 4.47
CA VAL A 8 -1.76 -10.00 3.69
C VAL A 8 -2.38 -10.04 2.31
N ARG A 9 -2.88 -8.90 1.85
CA ARG A 9 -3.46 -8.71 0.52
C ARG A 9 -2.60 -7.74 -0.26
N TYR A 10 -2.32 -8.08 -1.51
CA TYR A 10 -1.72 -7.17 -2.46
C TYR A 10 -2.79 -6.65 -3.41
N GLU A 11 -2.89 -5.33 -3.53
CA GLU A 11 -3.68 -4.67 -4.56
C GLU A 11 -2.72 -4.14 -5.62
N ALA A 12 -2.88 -4.62 -6.85
CA ALA A 12 -2.05 -4.17 -7.96
C ALA A 12 -2.28 -2.69 -8.24
N GLY A 13 -1.20 -1.99 -8.57
CA GLY A 13 -1.31 -0.61 -9.04
C GLY A 13 -1.92 -0.61 -10.43
N GLU A 14 -2.90 0.27 -10.66
CA GLU A 14 -3.52 0.44 -11.96
C GLU A 14 -2.89 1.60 -12.71
N TYR A 15 -2.71 1.41 -14.02
CA TYR A 15 -2.41 2.48 -14.95
C TYR A 15 -3.41 2.43 -16.10
N TYR A 16 -4.05 3.56 -16.38
CA TYR A 16 -4.89 3.68 -17.57
C TYR A 16 -4.87 5.09 -18.13
N LEU A 17 -5.17 5.16 -19.42
CA LEU A 17 -5.33 6.42 -20.16
C LEU A 17 -6.81 6.78 -20.20
N LYS A 18 -7.10 8.05 -19.92
CA LYS A 18 -8.45 8.60 -19.99
C LYS A 18 -8.48 9.70 -21.04
N ASN A 19 -9.49 9.65 -21.92
CA ASN A 19 -9.76 10.68 -22.92
C ASN A 19 -11.02 11.49 -22.52
N GLY A 20 -11.18 12.67 -23.10
CA GLY A 20 -12.32 13.56 -22.85
C GLY A 20 -12.16 14.45 -21.61
N VAL A 21 -10.92 14.62 -21.13
CA VAL A 21 -10.64 15.55 -20.03
C VAL A 21 -10.67 16.96 -20.60
N LYS A 22 -11.73 17.73 -20.30
CA LYS A 22 -11.83 19.12 -20.72
C LYS A 22 -10.62 19.91 -20.18
N GLY A 23 -10.01 20.74 -21.02
CA GLY A 23 -8.75 21.47 -20.79
C GLY A 23 -8.74 22.48 -19.63
N GLY A 24 -9.63 22.33 -18.65
CA GLY A 24 -9.70 23.13 -17.43
C GLY A 24 -9.18 22.43 -16.17
N ALA A 25 -8.74 21.17 -16.24
CA ALA A 25 -7.94 20.59 -15.16
C ALA A 25 -6.55 21.23 -15.21
N THR A 26 -6.38 22.27 -14.39
CA THR A 26 -5.21 23.10 -14.15
C THR A 26 -3.91 22.41 -14.53
N TYR A 27 -3.11 23.05 -15.39
CA TYR A 27 -1.76 22.64 -15.79
C TYR A 27 -1.00 21.95 -14.64
N GLY A 28 -1.04 20.62 -14.59
CA GLY A 28 -0.40 19.91 -13.50
C GLY A 28 -0.94 18.50 -13.24
N CYS A 29 -0.39 17.94 -12.18
CA CYS A 29 -0.82 16.66 -11.64
C CYS A 29 -1.69 16.90 -10.41
N TYR A 30 -2.76 16.12 -10.25
CA TYR A 30 -3.67 16.25 -9.12
C TYR A 30 -4.07 14.89 -8.58
N TYR A 31 -4.54 14.84 -7.33
CA TYR A 31 -4.99 13.63 -6.68
C TYR A 31 -6.53 13.65 -6.57
N LYS A 32 -7.20 12.62 -7.09
CA LYS A 32 -8.66 12.51 -7.05
C LYS A 32 -9.09 11.05 -6.95
N ASN A 33 -10.00 10.77 -6.01
CA ASN A 33 -10.55 9.44 -5.74
C ASN A 33 -9.48 8.37 -5.46
N GLY A 34 -8.43 8.71 -4.71
CA GLY A 34 -7.35 7.78 -4.39
C GLY A 34 -6.37 7.52 -5.54
N LYS A 35 -6.54 8.18 -6.68
CA LYS A 35 -5.69 8.04 -7.87
C LYS A 35 -4.97 9.35 -8.17
N TYR A 36 -3.76 9.24 -8.67
CA TYR A 36 -2.96 10.35 -9.18
C TYR A 36 -3.25 10.54 -10.66
N HIS A 37 -3.55 11.77 -11.04
CA HIS A 37 -3.93 12.14 -12.39
C HIS A 37 -2.89 13.09 -12.94
N LYS A 38 -2.34 12.77 -14.11
CA LYS A 38 -1.35 13.58 -14.80
C LYS A 38 -1.86 13.90 -16.20
N ASN A 39 -2.09 15.18 -16.46
CA ASN A 39 -2.50 15.64 -17.77
C ASN A 39 -1.39 15.38 -18.81
N ARG A 40 -1.75 14.87 -19.99
CA ARG A 40 -0.84 14.66 -21.13
C ARG A 40 -1.04 15.70 -22.25
N GLY A 41 -2.07 16.53 -22.15
CA GLY A 41 -2.47 17.45 -23.22
C GLY A 41 -3.47 16.81 -24.19
N PHE A 42 -4.03 17.64 -25.08
CA PHE A 42 -4.99 17.21 -26.12
C PHE A 42 -6.20 16.39 -25.61
N GLY A 43 -6.67 16.69 -24.39
CA GLY A 43 -7.80 15.98 -23.78
C GLY A 43 -7.47 14.62 -23.15
N TRP A 44 -6.19 14.23 -23.14
CA TRP A 44 -5.70 12.98 -22.57
C TRP A 44 -5.09 13.15 -21.18
N GLU A 45 -5.27 12.11 -20.36
CA GLU A 45 -4.77 12.05 -19.01
C GLU A 45 -4.25 10.64 -18.68
N SER A 46 -3.15 10.60 -17.92
CA SER A 46 -2.63 9.38 -17.29
C SER A 46 -3.16 9.29 -15.87
N VAL A 47 -3.82 8.17 -15.56
CA VAL A 47 -4.30 7.88 -14.21
C VAL A 47 -3.45 6.76 -13.61
N TYR A 48 -2.93 7.01 -12.42
CA TYR A 48 -2.08 6.10 -11.66
C TYR A 48 -2.75 5.78 -10.32
N ALA A 49 -3.04 4.52 -10.06
CA ALA A 49 -3.33 4.03 -8.72
C ALA A 49 -2.06 3.33 -8.19
N PRO A 50 -1.47 3.78 -7.07
CA PRO A 50 -0.33 3.09 -6.50
C PRO A 50 -0.76 1.69 -6.02
N SER A 51 0.12 0.70 -6.21
CA SER A 51 -0.09 -0.63 -5.62
C SER A 51 -0.20 -0.52 -4.11
N ARG A 52 -0.89 -1.46 -3.44
CA ARG A 52 -0.99 -1.49 -1.99
C ARG A 52 -0.71 -2.88 -1.46
N LEU A 53 -0.21 -2.91 -0.24
CA LEU A 53 0.05 -4.10 0.54
C LEU A 53 -0.64 -3.86 1.88
N ILE A 54 -1.70 -4.62 2.10
CA ILE A 54 -2.66 -4.42 3.18
C ILE A 54 -2.54 -5.63 4.10
N LEU A 55 -2.17 -5.38 5.35
CA LEU A 55 -2.18 -6.37 6.40
C LEU A 55 -3.53 -6.33 7.12
N VAL A 56 -4.23 -7.45 7.15
CA VAL A 56 -5.45 -7.63 7.95
C VAL A 56 -5.04 -8.23 9.28
N VAL A 57 -5.27 -7.49 10.36
CA VAL A 57 -4.98 -7.91 11.73
C VAL A 57 -6.24 -8.00 12.57
N GLU A 58 -6.18 -8.81 13.62
CA GLU A 58 -7.18 -8.87 14.67
C GLU A 58 -6.67 -8.12 15.91
N ILE A 59 -7.41 -7.11 16.33
CA ILE A 59 -7.16 -6.32 17.53
C ILE A 59 -8.45 -6.32 18.34
N GLU A 60 -8.41 -6.82 19.58
CA GLU A 60 -9.57 -6.83 20.49
C GLU A 60 -10.83 -7.46 19.87
N GLY A 61 -10.66 -8.53 19.08
CA GLY A 61 -11.74 -9.23 18.39
C GLY A 61 -12.31 -8.51 17.14
N LYS A 62 -11.75 -7.36 16.76
CA LYS A 62 -12.11 -6.63 15.54
C LYS A 62 -11.05 -6.80 14.47
N ARG A 63 -11.49 -7.05 13.24
CA ARG A 63 -10.62 -7.06 12.06
C ARG A 63 -10.33 -5.63 11.62
N THR A 64 -9.06 -5.33 11.47
CA THR A 64 -8.56 -4.01 11.08
C THR A 64 -7.60 -4.16 9.91
N GLU A 65 -7.73 -3.30 8.92
CA GLU A 65 -6.82 -3.24 7.78
C GLU A 65 -5.74 -2.18 8.04
N ILE A 66 -4.47 -2.56 7.87
CA ILE A 66 -3.32 -1.68 8.05
C ILE A 66 -2.49 -1.68 6.77
N TRP A 67 -2.18 -0.50 6.25
CA TRP A 67 -1.34 -0.35 5.07
C TRP A 67 0.13 -0.42 5.47
N ILE A 68 0.85 -1.37 4.87
CA ILE A 68 2.27 -1.63 5.15
C ILE A 68 3.15 -1.36 3.92
N ASP A 69 2.55 -1.03 2.78
CA ASP A 69 3.24 -0.91 1.49
C ASP A 69 4.32 0.16 1.47
N ARG A 70 4.10 1.27 2.18
CA ARG A 70 5.08 2.37 2.23
C ARG A 70 6.43 1.89 2.73
N PHE A 71 6.44 1.18 3.87
CA PHE A 71 7.66 0.65 4.48
C PHE A 71 8.41 -0.28 3.52
N PHE A 72 7.72 -1.28 2.97
CA PHE A 72 8.34 -2.24 2.07
C PHE A 72 8.84 -1.55 0.80
N LYS A 73 8.08 -0.64 0.20
CA LYS A 73 8.51 0.07 -1.02
C LYS A 73 9.72 0.96 -0.79
N GLU A 74 9.81 1.62 0.35
CA GLU A 74 10.97 2.47 0.68
C GLU A 74 12.24 1.65 0.89
N ARG A 75 12.13 0.37 1.32
CA ARG A 75 13.28 -0.50 1.58
C ARG A 75 13.66 -1.40 0.41
N VAL A 76 12.69 -2.06 -0.22
CA VAL A 76 12.93 -3.01 -1.31
C VAL A 76 12.70 -2.41 -2.70
N GLY A 77 12.05 -1.24 -2.79
CA GLY A 77 11.66 -0.63 -4.06
C GLY A 77 10.38 -1.24 -4.63
N ARG A 78 10.35 -1.48 -5.96
CA ARG A 78 9.15 -2.00 -6.63
C ARG A 78 8.73 -3.37 -6.07
N LEU A 79 7.45 -3.49 -5.70
CA LEU A 79 6.82 -4.74 -5.29
C LEU A 79 6.56 -5.62 -6.52
N THR A 80 7.54 -6.45 -6.89
CA THR A 80 7.39 -7.49 -7.92
C THR A 80 6.70 -8.72 -7.35
N ASN A 81 6.12 -9.58 -8.19
CA ASN A 81 5.45 -10.81 -7.72
C ASN A 81 6.34 -11.67 -6.82
N ASN A 82 7.62 -11.86 -7.18
CA ASN A 82 8.56 -12.61 -6.35
C ASN A 82 8.72 -11.99 -4.95
N ARG A 83 8.91 -10.66 -4.87
CA ARG A 83 9.02 -9.94 -3.60
C ARG A 83 7.73 -10.02 -2.79
N ILE A 84 6.58 -9.90 -3.44
CA ILE A 84 5.27 -10.02 -2.78
C ILE A 84 5.12 -11.43 -2.20
N CYS A 85 5.42 -12.48 -2.96
CA CYS A 85 5.36 -13.86 -2.48
C CYS A 85 6.26 -14.08 -1.26
N LYS A 86 7.48 -13.53 -1.27
CA LYS A 86 8.39 -13.58 -0.12
C LYS A 86 7.84 -12.85 1.11
N ILE A 87 7.35 -11.61 0.95
CA ILE A 87 6.75 -10.84 2.05
C ILE A 87 5.54 -11.58 2.64
N VAL A 88 4.64 -12.05 1.78
CA VAL A 88 3.42 -12.76 2.21
C VAL A 88 3.76 -14.11 2.85
N GLY A 89 4.71 -14.85 2.28
CA GLY A 89 5.15 -16.14 2.80
C GLY A 89 5.86 -16.04 4.15
N ALA A 90 6.57 -14.94 4.41
CA ALA A 90 7.23 -14.67 5.68
C ALA A 90 6.36 -13.91 6.69
N MET A 91 5.04 -13.82 6.46
CA MET A 91 4.12 -13.11 7.36
C MET A 91 4.21 -13.65 8.79
N PRO A 92 4.54 -12.81 9.79
CA PRO A 92 4.58 -13.24 11.18
C PRO A 92 3.17 -13.46 11.71
N ASN A 93 3.00 -14.37 12.68
CA ASN A 93 1.72 -14.60 13.34
C ASN A 93 1.21 -13.39 14.14
N PHE A 94 2.14 -12.56 14.63
CA PHE A 94 1.83 -11.38 15.42
C PHE A 94 2.73 -10.20 15.04
N VAL A 95 2.18 -9.00 15.10
CA VAL A 95 2.92 -7.75 14.91
C VAL A 95 2.61 -6.76 16.02
N LYS A 96 3.60 -5.94 16.39
CA LYS A 96 3.35 -4.82 17.30
C LYS A 96 2.71 -3.69 16.53
N VAL A 97 1.57 -3.22 17.00
CA VAL A 97 0.86 -2.07 16.43
C VAL A 97 0.74 -0.93 17.44
N LYS A 98 0.64 0.28 16.91
CA LYS A 98 0.42 1.55 17.63
C LYS A 98 -0.92 2.13 17.18
N ASN A 99 -1.76 2.48 18.15
CA ASN A 99 -3.01 3.19 17.89
C ASN A 99 -2.72 4.69 17.67
N MET A 100 -3.20 5.24 16.57
CA MET A 100 -3.07 6.66 16.18
C MET A 100 -4.37 7.44 16.36
N GLY A 101 -5.32 6.90 17.13
CA GLY A 101 -6.67 7.44 17.35
C GLY A 101 -7.68 6.85 16.36
N ASN A 102 -7.53 7.18 15.08
CA ASN A 102 -8.48 6.76 14.03
C ASN A 102 -8.03 5.55 13.21
N TYR A 103 -6.76 5.17 13.34
CA TYR A 103 -6.17 4.05 12.60
C TYR A 103 -5.01 3.44 13.39
N TYR A 104 -4.57 2.27 12.93
CA TYR A 104 -3.43 1.56 13.51
C TYR A 104 -2.25 1.58 12.56
N LEU A 105 -1.04 1.66 13.11
CA LEU A 105 0.21 1.49 12.38
C LEU A 105 0.97 0.30 12.96
N VAL A 106 1.58 -0.51 12.10
CA VAL A 106 2.57 -1.48 12.55
C VAL A 106 3.84 -0.72 12.96
N GLN A 107 4.46 -1.12 14.07
CA GLN A 107 5.73 -0.54 14.50
C GLN A 107 6.86 -0.96 13.56
N ASP A 108 7.75 -0.02 13.23
CA ASP A 108 8.88 -0.24 12.32
C ASP A 108 9.73 -1.45 12.72
N SER A 109 9.98 -1.65 14.02
CA SER A 109 10.75 -2.81 14.51
C SER A 109 10.11 -4.17 14.16
N SER A 110 8.77 -4.25 14.11
CA SER A 110 8.08 -5.48 13.67
C SER A 110 8.13 -5.64 12.16
N LEU A 111 8.08 -4.54 11.41
CA LEU A 111 8.21 -4.56 9.95
C LEU A 111 9.64 -4.89 9.51
N GLU A 112 10.66 -4.43 10.24
CA GLU A 112 12.06 -4.76 10.01
C GLU A 112 12.33 -6.24 10.26
N ALA A 113 11.85 -6.78 11.39
CA ALA A 113 11.99 -8.21 11.68
C ALA A 113 11.31 -9.07 10.59
N TRP A 114 10.15 -8.65 10.11
CA TRP A 114 9.45 -9.31 9.00
C TRP A 114 10.20 -9.16 7.67
N LEU A 115 10.76 -7.99 7.36
CA LEU A 115 11.57 -7.81 6.17
C LEU A 115 12.80 -8.73 6.19
N MET A 116 13.47 -8.84 7.34
CA MET A 116 14.62 -9.74 7.52
C MET A 116 14.25 -11.20 7.32
N SER A 117 13.07 -11.64 7.78
CA SER A 117 12.60 -13.01 7.57
C SER A 117 12.13 -13.29 6.13
N ALA A 118 11.80 -12.25 5.36
CA ALA A 118 11.39 -12.39 3.96
C ALA A 118 12.56 -12.65 3.00
N GLU A 119 13.81 -12.47 3.44
CA GLU A 119 15.03 -12.68 2.63
C GLU A 119 14.97 -11.96 1.26
N ILE A 120 14.68 -10.66 1.28
CA ILE A 120 14.48 -9.81 0.08
C ILE A 120 15.64 -8.86 -0.15
#